data_AF-A0A2D5ZGY1-F1
#
_entry.id   AF-A0A2D5ZGY1-F1
#
_cell.length_a   1.000
_cell.length_b   1.000
_cell.length_c   1.000
_cell.angle_alpha   90.00
_cell.angle_beta   90.00
_cell.angle_gamma   90.00
#
_symmetry.space_group_name_H-M   'P 1'
#
loop_
_entity.id
_entity.type
_entity.pdbx_description
1 polymer ?
#
loop_
_entity_poly.entity_id
_entity_poly.type
_entity_poly.pdbx_seq_one_letter_code
_entity_poly.pdbx_strand_id
1 'polypeptide(L)'
;MASIIFTIPSVLNGGAGEKTTNLDVNTLNDAFAKISETMGDDFKRRVLNEDGTPRSLINIYINGKNAKFSSGLDTTLNDGDVINILPAVAGGSSGTGGEVSDLSEKELDRYSRQIMLQEIGYQGQLKLKQAKVCVVGVGGLGNPIVTRLAAMGIGKIRIVDRDVIELSNLHRQTMFNEDDVGKVKVETAAKKLRKLNKDIIIEDLPVSINDYTAFDVVDGCDVVIDALDSVNARYSLNKACIEKKIPFVTGAAVGVTGQSFTILPNETACYHCLFPALDEDSMPTCSIEGVHPSILSIIGGIEVSEAVKIITGKEPSLKDRLLHVNLENLIFEFIKVSRVQECSVCGSGKKQAKPKEELILEELCGRNRGKRTFSITPTYPVILNVDDITSTAKEKGFVVENLGDLGLSMRTNDLSVSFMKRGSAILVGPKNEQEATSLYKDLLGVKSIIK
;
A
#
# COMPACT_ATOMS: atom_id res chain seq x y z
N MET A 1 48.24 14.82 26.89
CA MET A 1 47.38 14.58 25.72
C MET A 1 47.33 13.09 25.54
N ALA A 2 46.13 12.54 25.60
CA ALA A 2 45.86 11.15 25.29
C ALA A 2 45.69 11.00 23.78
N SER A 3 46.20 9.91 23.21
CA SER A 3 46.00 9.54 21.81
C SER A 3 44.75 8.68 21.68
N ILE A 4 43.74 9.21 20.99
CA ILE A 4 42.41 8.60 20.87
C ILE A 4 42.01 8.41 19.41
N ILE A 5 41.01 7.55 19.19
CA ILE A 5 40.39 7.30 17.90
C ILE A 5 39.00 7.95 17.87
N PHE A 6 38.73 8.86 16.93
CA PHE A 6 37.43 9.49 16.75
C PHE A 6 36.75 8.96 15.48
N THR A 7 35.61 8.31 15.64
CA THR A 7 34.85 7.67 14.58
C THR A 7 33.56 8.42 14.29
N ILE A 8 33.39 8.78 13.03
CA ILE A 8 32.24 9.52 12.49
C ILE A 8 31.50 8.59 11.51
N PRO A 9 30.21 8.30 11.74
CA PRO A 9 29.45 7.46 10.85
C PRO A 9 29.17 8.19 9.53
N SER A 10 28.94 7.42 8.47
CA SER A 10 28.69 7.93 7.12
C SER A 10 27.63 9.04 7.06
N VAL A 11 26.58 8.93 7.88
CA VAL A 11 25.47 9.89 8.00
C VAL A 11 25.89 11.29 8.48
N LEU A 12 26.98 11.38 9.25
CA LEU A 12 27.54 12.65 9.74
C LEU A 12 28.79 13.10 8.95
N ASN A 13 29.24 12.30 7.98
CA ASN A 13 30.41 12.54 7.12
C ASN A 13 30.02 12.68 5.63
N GLY A 14 28.90 13.34 5.34
CA GLY A 14 28.49 13.61 3.95
C GLY A 14 28.24 12.37 3.08
N GLY A 15 28.07 11.18 3.68
CA GLY A 15 27.84 9.92 2.97
C GLY A 15 29.11 9.21 2.45
N ALA A 16 30.32 9.67 2.79
CA ALA A 16 31.58 9.11 2.30
C ALA A 16 32.05 7.84 3.06
N GLY A 17 31.13 7.09 3.67
CA GLY A 17 31.45 5.97 4.56
C GLY A 17 31.84 6.41 5.98
N GLU A 18 32.04 5.43 6.84
CA GLU A 18 32.60 5.65 8.19
C GLU A 18 34.01 6.22 8.08
N LYS A 19 34.29 7.25 8.87
CA LYS A 19 35.59 7.91 8.90
C LYS A 19 36.16 7.90 10.30
N THR A 20 37.39 7.42 10.40
CA THR A 20 38.11 7.29 11.66
C THR A 20 39.34 8.17 11.63
N THR A 21 39.55 8.97 12.68
CA THR A 21 40.64 9.94 12.77
C THR A 21 41.34 9.82 14.11
N ASN A 22 42.67 9.75 14.11
CA ASN A 22 43.46 9.75 15.34
C ASN A 22 43.66 11.19 15.84
N LEU A 23 43.45 11.43 17.13
CA LEU A 23 43.55 12.75 17.74
C LEU A 23 44.34 12.67 19.05
N ASP A 24 45.24 13.63 19.27
CA ASP A 24 45.87 13.82 20.58
C ASP A 24 45.17 14.96 21.34
N VAL A 25 44.47 14.64 22.42
CA VAL A 25 43.58 15.55 23.19
C VAL A 25 43.50 15.14 24.67
N ASN A 26 43.06 16.03 25.56
CA ASN A 26 42.93 15.70 26.99
C ASN A 26 41.48 15.43 27.38
N THR A 27 40.53 16.16 26.79
CA THR A 27 39.10 16.07 27.12
C THR A 27 38.25 15.78 25.90
N LEU A 28 37.00 15.37 26.13
CA LEU A 28 36.00 15.21 25.08
C LEU A 28 35.72 16.54 24.36
N ASN A 29 35.72 17.67 25.08
CA ASN A 29 35.58 18.99 24.47
C ASN A 29 36.70 19.31 23.46
N ASP A 30 37.96 19.03 23.85
CA ASP A 30 39.12 19.21 22.97
C ASP A 30 39.01 18.33 21.71
N ALA A 31 38.48 17.11 21.86
CA ALA A 31 38.24 16.20 20.74
C ALA A 31 37.26 16.79 19.72
N PHE A 32 36.15 17.36 20.18
CA PHE A 32 35.16 17.99 19.31
C PHE A 32 35.67 19.27 18.63
N ALA A 33 36.46 20.09 19.33
CA ALA A 33 37.09 21.26 18.72
C ALA A 33 38.03 20.85 17.57
N LYS A 34 38.95 19.91 17.85
CA LYS A 34 39.99 19.47 16.91
C LYS A 34 39.43 18.72 15.70
N ILE A 35 38.44 17.85 15.90
CA ILE A 35 37.80 17.14 14.78
C ILE A 35 36.99 18.11 13.90
N SER A 36 36.41 19.16 14.48
CA SER A 36 35.64 20.16 13.73
C SER A 36 36.51 21.03 12.83
N GLU A 37 37.74 21.34 13.24
CA GLU A 37 38.73 21.98 12.37
C GLU A 37 39.10 21.09 11.19
N THR A 38 39.23 19.78 11.43
CA THR A 38 39.62 18.79 10.41
C THR A 38 38.49 18.53 9.41
N MET A 39 37.24 18.51 9.88
CA MET A 39 36.07 18.14 9.08
C MET A 39 35.39 19.34 8.41
N GLY A 40 35.68 20.56 8.84
CA GLY A 40 35.18 21.79 8.25
C GLY A 40 33.70 22.09 8.55
N ASP A 41 33.17 23.09 7.84
CA ASP A 41 31.90 23.74 8.22
C ASP A 41 30.66 22.87 8.01
N ASP A 42 30.67 21.92 7.06
CA ASP A 42 29.52 21.02 6.87
C ASP A 42 29.35 20.07 8.06
N PHE A 43 30.44 19.59 8.65
CA PHE A 43 30.39 18.79 9.87
C PHE A 43 29.92 19.62 11.07
N LYS A 44 30.51 20.82 11.25
CA LYS A 44 30.10 21.74 12.32
C LYS A 44 28.59 22.01 12.27
N ARG A 45 28.06 22.29 11.08
CA ARG A 45 26.62 22.53 10.86
C ARG A 45 25.75 21.32 11.26
N ARG A 46 26.22 20.09 11.04
CA ARG A 46 25.47 18.86 11.33
C ARG A 46 25.57 18.39 12.78
N VAL A 47 26.71 18.64 13.44
CA VAL A 47 27.06 18.01 14.72
C VAL A 47 27.05 19.01 15.88
N LEU A 48 27.33 20.30 15.64
CA LEU A 48 27.48 21.32 16.69
C LEU A 48 26.36 22.39 16.65
N ASN A 49 26.10 22.99 17.81
CA ASN A 49 25.36 24.23 17.99
C ASN A 49 26.25 25.44 17.67
N GLU A 50 25.67 26.65 17.64
CA GLU A 50 26.41 27.90 17.39
C GLU A 50 27.43 28.24 18.48
N ASP A 51 27.21 27.75 19.70
CA ASP A 51 28.14 27.91 20.84
C ASP A 51 29.29 26.89 20.86
N GLY A 52 29.37 26.01 19.85
CA GLY A 52 30.41 24.99 19.73
C GLY A 52 30.13 23.69 20.49
N THR A 53 29.03 23.60 21.24
CA THR A 53 28.65 22.35 21.91
C THR A 53 28.02 21.35 20.95
N PRO A 54 28.18 20.02 21.15
CA PRO A 54 27.45 19.04 20.34
C PRO A 54 25.94 19.21 20.47
N ARG A 55 25.23 19.10 19.35
CA ARG A 55 23.77 19.15 19.31
C ARG A 55 23.20 18.08 20.23
N SER A 56 22.05 18.39 20.85
CA SER A 56 21.31 17.45 21.71
C SER A 56 20.94 16.13 21.00
N LEU A 57 20.89 16.18 19.67
CA LEU A 57 20.66 15.06 18.79
C LEU A 57 21.93 14.29 18.40
N ILE A 58 23.05 14.42 19.11
CA ILE A 58 24.26 13.61 18.90
C ILE A 58 24.53 12.81 20.17
N ASN A 59 24.38 11.49 20.09
CA ASN A 59 24.82 10.56 21.11
C ASN A 59 26.33 10.33 20.99
N ILE A 60 27.02 10.31 22.12
CA ILE A 60 28.47 10.20 22.18
C ILE A 60 28.81 8.97 23.02
N TYR A 61 29.72 8.14 22.54
CA TYR A 61 30.17 6.93 23.20
C TYR A 61 31.68 6.93 23.33
N ILE A 62 32.21 6.61 24.51
CA ILE A 62 33.63 6.41 24.78
C ILE A 62 33.82 4.93 25.11
N ASN A 63 34.59 4.21 24.30
CA ASN A 63 34.79 2.76 24.42
C ASN A 63 33.46 1.97 24.51
N GLY A 64 32.46 2.39 23.72
CA GLY A 64 31.11 1.81 23.71
C GLY A 64 30.19 2.22 24.86
N LYS A 65 30.66 3.02 25.83
CA LYS A 65 29.83 3.53 26.93
C LYS A 65 29.34 4.94 26.63
N ASN A 66 28.04 5.20 26.84
CA ASN A 66 27.46 6.50 26.55
C ASN A 66 28.02 7.58 27.50
N ALA A 67 28.50 8.70 26.95
CA ALA A 67 29.13 9.79 27.70
C ALA A 67 28.16 10.57 28.61
N LYS A 68 26.84 10.34 28.52
CA LYS A 68 25.87 10.86 29.50
C LYS A 68 26.06 10.30 30.91
N PHE A 69 26.79 9.19 31.05
CA PHE A 69 27.14 8.58 32.33
C PHE A 69 28.53 9.00 32.85
N SER A 70 29.20 9.94 32.18
CA SER A 70 30.46 10.54 32.61
C SER A 70 30.28 12.03 32.92
N SER A 71 31.37 12.76 33.16
CA SER A 71 31.38 14.21 33.42
C SER A 71 31.04 15.07 32.18
N GLY A 72 30.31 14.52 31.19
CA GLY A 72 29.95 15.24 29.97
C GLY A 72 31.16 15.60 29.09
N LEU A 73 31.18 16.82 28.55
CA LEU A 73 32.27 17.30 27.68
C LEU A 73 33.61 17.47 28.42
N ASP A 74 33.59 17.60 29.75
CA ASP A 74 34.79 17.71 30.59
C ASP A 74 35.39 16.34 30.92
N THR A 75 34.84 15.25 30.38
CA THR A 75 35.39 13.90 30.57
C THR A 75 36.83 13.83 30.09
N THR A 76 37.74 13.46 30.99
CA THR A 76 39.15 13.20 30.67
C THR A 76 39.29 11.90 29.90
N LEU A 77 40.11 11.91 28.85
CA LEU A 77 40.34 10.78 27.96
C LEU A 77 41.69 10.13 28.25
N ASN A 78 41.79 8.81 28.01
CA ASN A 78 43.00 8.01 28.16
C ASN A 78 43.53 7.53 26.80
N ASP A 79 44.81 7.15 26.77
CA ASP A 79 45.42 6.58 25.57
C ASP A 79 44.67 5.32 25.11
N GLY A 80 44.33 5.29 23.82
CA GLY A 80 43.60 4.21 23.18
C GLY A 80 42.08 4.31 23.27
N ASP A 81 41.53 5.37 23.87
CA ASP A 81 40.07 5.56 23.90
C ASP A 81 39.50 5.70 22.48
N VAL A 82 38.35 5.08 22.25
CA VAL A 82 37.59 5.16 21.00
C VAL A 82 36.31 5.94 21.22
N ILE A 83 36.19 7.09 20.55
CA ILE A 83 35.03 7.96 20.57
C ILE A 83 34.18 7.68 19.34
N ASN A 84 32.91 7.33 19.55
CA ASN A 84 31.93 7.17 18.48
C ASN A 84 30.81 8.20 18.67
N ILE A 85 30.47 8.91 17.60
CA ILE A 85 29.28 9.77 17.60
C ILE A 85 28.19 9.14 16.74
N LEU A 86 26.96 9.16 17.21
CA LEU A 86 25.80 8.68 16.48
C LEU A 86 24.72 9.74 16.56
N PRO A 87 23.99 10.06 15.48
CA PRO A 87 22.81 10.90 15.62
C PRO A 87 21.83 10.23 16.58
N ALA A 88 21.29 11.00 17.52
CA ALA A 88 20.15 10.63 18.32
C ALA A 88 18.99 10.40 17.37
N VAL A 89 18.69 9.13 17.21
CA VAL A 89 17.49 8.65 16.59
C VAL A 89 16.34 9.03 17.54
N ALA A 90 15.54 10.03 17.17
CA ALA A 90 14.39 10.41 17.98
C ALA A 90 13.46 9.21 18.11
N GLY A 91 13.18 8.76 19.35
CA GLY A 91 12.23 7.70 19.65
C GLY A 91 12.33 7.16 21.07
N GLY A 92 12.29 8.04 22.07
CA GLY A 92 12.05 7.63 23.46
C GLY A 92 10.65 7.05 23.62
N SER A 93 10.57 6.03 24.47
CA SER A 93 9.39 5.26 24.86
C SER A 93 8.24 6.11 25.39
N SER A 94 7.06 5.89 24.81
CA SER A 94 5.81 5.83 25.57
C SER A 94 4.97 4.67 25.04
N GLY A 95 5.14 3.51 25.68
CA GLY A 95 4.11 2.47 25.89
C GLY A 95 3.47 1.83 24.66
N THR A 96 3.88 0.60 24.35
CA THR A 96 2.99 -0.58 24.31
C THR A 96 3.87 -1.83 24.28
N GLY A 97 3.59 -2.75 25.20
CA GLY A 97 4.29 -4.03 25.25
C GLY A 97 3.97 -4.86 24.02
N GLY A 98 5.02 -5.25 23.32
CA GLY A 98 5.05 -6.18 22.21
C GLY A 98 6.49 -6.22 21.73
N GLU A 99 7.05 -7.41 21.49
CA GLU A 99 8.41 -7.56 20.97
C GLU A 99 8.50 -6.89 19.59
N VAL A 100 8.86 -5.61 19.57
CA VAL A 100 9.12 -4.89 18.33
C VAL A 100 10.50 -5.33 17.84
N SER A 101 10.54 -6.11 16.75
CA SER A 101 11.80 -6.38 16.08
C SER A 101 12.35 -5.06 15.54
N ASP A 102 13.53 -4.67 16.00
CA ASP A 102 14.23 -3.48 15.52
C ASP A 102 14.54 -3.57 14.01
N LEU A 103 15.02 -2.48 13.41
CA LEU A 103 15.50 -2.53 12.02
C LEU A 103 16.82 -3.31 11.95
N SER A 104 16.88 -4.34 11.10
CA SER A 104 18.13 -5.04 10.81
C SER A 104 19.11 -4.15 10.05
N GLU A 105 20.40 -4.48 10.06
CA GLU A 105 21.44 -3.75 9.30
C GLU A 105 21.08 -3.60 7.81
N LYS A 106 20.54 -4.67 7.22
CA LYS A 106 20.07 -4.67 5.83
C LYS A 106 18.92 -3.69 5.61
N GLU A 107 17.99 -3.59 6.56
CA GLU A 107 16.89 -2.62 6.48
C GLU A 107 17.39 -1.19 6.70
N LEU A 108 18.36 -0.98 7.60
CA LEU A 108 19.00 0.33 7.79
C LEU A 108 19.72 0.81 6.53
N ASP A 109 20.42 -0.07 5.82
CA ASP A 109 21.07 0.26 4.55
C ASP A 109 20.03 0.57 3.46
N ARG A 110 19.06 -0.34 3.24
CA ARG A 110 18.02 -0.18 2.23
C ARG A 110 17.20 1.10 2.43
N TYR A 111 16.82 1.40 3.68
CA TYR A 111 15.95 2.53 4.00
C TYR A 111 16.73 3.77 4.44
N SER A 112 18.06 3.77 4.35
CA SER A 112 18.93 4.86 4.82
C SER A 112 18.44 6.24 4.35
N ARG A 113 18.12 6.39 3.05
CA ARG A 113 17.62 7.65 2.48
C ARG A 113 16.22 8.03 2.98
N GLN A 114 15.38 7.06 3.31
CA GLN A 114 14.04 7.28 3.85
C GLN A 114 14.11 7.66 5.33
N ILE A 115 14.97 7.00 6.10
CA ILE A 115 15.24 7.29 7.52
C ILE A 115 15.83 8.69 7.70
N MET A 116 16.60 9.20 6.73
CA MET A 116 17.13 10.56 6.76
C MET A 116 16.07 11.65 6.57
N LEU A 117 14.90 11.33 6.03
CA LEU A 117 13.83 12.31 5.88
C LEU A 117 13.26 12.66 7.26
N GLN A 118 13.19 13.95 7.57
CA GLN A 118 12.51 14.43 8.79
C GLN A 118 11.05 13.96 8.83
N GLU A 119 10.47 13.72 7.65
CA GLU A 119 9.11 13.31 7.49
C GLU A 119 8.84 11.88 7.95
N ILE A 120 9.85 11.01 7.92
CA ILE A 120 9.71 9.59 8.27
C ILE A 120 10.60 9.28 9.48
N GLY A 121 11.90 9.52 9.38
CA GLY A 121 12.83 9.18 10.45
C GLY A 121 12.90 7.67 10.70
N TYR A 122 13.69 7.28 11.68
CA TYR A 122 13.78 5.87 12.07
C TYR A 122 12.47 5.33 12.65
N GLN A 123 11.80 6.12 13.49
CA GLN A 123 10.54 5.69 14.12
C GLN A 123 9.42 5.59 13.10
N GLY A 124 9.36 6.48 12.11
CA GLY A 124 8.43 6.31 11.00
C GLY A 124 8.74 5.05 10.21
N GLN A 125 10.02 4.73 9.96
CA GLN A 125 10.39 3.48 9.31
C GLN A 125 9.97 2.24 10.11
N LEU A 126 10.13 2.24 11.43
CA LEU A 126 9.64 1.17 12.32
C LEU A 126 8.12 1.04 12.25
N LYS A 127 7.38 2.15 12.25
CA LYS A 127 5.92 2.14 12.07
C LYS A 127 5.52 1.56 10.71
N LEU A 128 6.21 1.93 9.63
CA LEU A 128 5.99 1.35 8.30
C LEU A 128 6.24 -0.16 8.31
N LYS A 129 7.34 -0.63 8.92
CA LYS A 129 7.65 -2.06 9.09
C LYS A 129 6.60 -2.82 9.89
N GLN A 130 5.90 -2.17 10.82
CA GLN A 130 4.85 -2.81 11.63
C GLN A 130 3.47 -2.73 10.99
N ALA A 131 3.28 -1.80 10.05
CA ALA A 131 1.97 -1.53 9.47
C ALA A 131 1.48 -2.63 8.54
N LYS A 132 0.16 -2.81 8.54
CA LYS A 132 -0.60 -3.60 7.59
C LYS A 132 -1.48 -2.70 6.73
N VAL A 133 -1.13 -2.60 5.44
CA VAL A 133 -1.86 -1.82 4.45
C VAL A 133 -2.67 -2.74 3.55
N CYS A 134 -3.94 -2.42 3.31
CA CYS A 134 -4.76 -3.09 2.30
C CYS A 134 -4.89 -2.22 1.06
N VAL A 135 -4.43 -2.69 -0.09
CA VAL A 135 -4.63 -2.02 -1.38
C VAL A 135 -5.67 -2.80 -2.18
N VAL A 136 -6.75 -2.13 -2.53
CA VAL A 136 -7.87 -2.71 -3.25
C VAL A 136 -7.82 -2.28 -4.71
N GLY A 137 -7.58 -3.23 -5.61
CA GLY A 137 -7.22 -3.02 -7.00
C GLY A 137 -5.70 -3.06 -7.20
N VAL A 138 -5.20 -3.95 -8.06
CA VAL A 138 -3.79 -3.97 -8.50
C VAL A 138 -3.64 -3.60 -9.98
N GLY A 139 -4.63 -2.86 -10.51
CA GLY A 139 -4.66 -2.37 -11.88
C GLY A 139 -3.75 -1.16 -12.13
N GLY A 140 -4.20 -0.24 -13.00
CA GLY A 140 -3.38 0.90 -13.43
C GLY A 140 -2.99 1.86 -12.30
N LEU A 141 -3.92 2.12 -11.37
CA LEU A 141 -3.67 2.93 -10.18
C LEU A 141 -2.98 2.12 -9.07
N GLY A 142 -3.38 0.85 -8.90
CA GLY A 142 -2.84 -0.05 -7.89
C GLY A 142 -1.36 -0.39 -8.07
N ASN A 143 -0.91 -0.65 -9.32
CA ASN A 143 0.48 -0.96 -9.65
C ASN A 143 1.51 0.04 -9.06
N PRO A 144 1.40 1.36 -9.33
CA PRO A 144 2.29 2.35 -8.75
C PRO A 144 2.19 2.45 -7.22
N ILE A 145 1.04 2.13 -6.63
CA ILE A 145 0.82 2.16 -5.17
C ILE A 145 1.56 1.01 -4.50
N VAL A 146 1.24 -0.24 -4.87
CA VAL A 146 1.80 -1.43 -4.21
C VAL A 146 3.31 -1.52 -4.38
N THR A 147 3.83 -1.09 -5.53
CA THR A 147 5.28 -1.06 -5.80
C THR A 147 5.98 -0.10 -4.86
N ARG A 148 5.42 1.10 -4.65
CA ARG A 148 6.00 2.10 -3.75
C ARG A 148 5.89 1.65 -2.29
N LEU A 149 4.73 1.17 -1.84
CA LEU A 149 4.58 0.66 -0.47
C LEU A 149 5.57 -0.47 -0.17
N ALA A 150 5.75 -1.40 -1.11
CA ALA A 150 6.72 -2.48 -0.96
C ALA A 150 8.17 -1.96 -0.90
N ALA A 151 8.51 -1.00 -1.76
CA ALA A 151 9.83 -0.36 -1.76
C ALA A 151 10.09 0.48 -0.49
N MET A 152 9.06 1.08 0.10
CA MET A 152 9.13 1.85 1.34
C MET A 152 9.21 1.00 2.60
N GLY A 153 9.02 -0.32 2.49
CA GLY A 153 9.14 -1.26 3.62
C GLY A 153 7.90 -1.35 4.49
N ILE A 154 6.70 -1.25 3.91
CA ILE A 154 5.47 -1.62 4.63
C ILE A 154 5.54 -3.10 5.02
N GLY A 155 5.41 -3.40 6.30
CA GLY A 155 5.57 -4.75 6.86
C GLY A 155 4.68 -5.78 6.22
N LYS A 156 3.38 -5.47 6.12
CA LYS A 156 2.39 -6.34 5.50
C LYS A 156 1.54 -5.58 4.50
N ILE A 157 1.51 -6.05 3.25
CA ILE A 157 0.66 -5.49 2.20
C ILE A 157 -0.34 -6.56 1.79
N ARG A 158 -1.60 -6.33 2.11
CA ARG A 158 -2.72 -7.09 1.55
C ARG A 158 -3.08 -6.45 0.21
N ILE A 159 -3.10 -7.25 -0.85
CA ILE A 159 -3.49 -6.80 -2.19
C ILE A 159 -4.72 -7.60 -2.63
N VAL A 160 -5.69 -6.91 -3.21
CA VAL A 160 -7.00 -7.49 -3.52
C VAL A 160 -7.37 -7.14 -4.95
N ASP A 161 -7.58 -8.13 -5.80
CA ASP A 161 -8.02 -7.93 -7.19
C ASP A 161 -8.52 -9.25 -7.75
N ARG A 162 -9.64 -9.23 -8.46
CA ARG A 162 -10.30 -10.42 -9.03
C ARG A 162 -9.90 -10.73 -10.47
N ASP A 163 -9.23 -9.80 -11.14
CA ASP A 163 -9.04 -9.85 -12.57
C ASP A 163 -7.83 -10.68 -13.00
N VAL A 164 -7.81 -10.97 -14.30
CA VAL A 164 -6.65 -11.49 -15.04
C VAL A 164 -5.99 -10.40 -15.87
N ILE A 165 -4.72 -10.59 -16.19
CA ILE A 165 -3.92 -9.64 -16.96
C ILE A 165 -4.29 -9.73 -18.44
N GLU A 166 -4.56 -8.59 -19.07
CA GLU A 166 -4.82 -8.49 -20.51
C GLU A 166 -3.75 -7.67 -21.23
N LEU A 167 -3.56 -7.92 -22.53
CA LEU A 167 -2.63 -7.13 -23.36
C LEU A 167 -2.96 -5.62 -23.31
N SER A 168 -4.26 -5.29 -23.32
CA SER A 168 -4.78 -3.92 -23.20
C SER A 168 -4.39 -3.22 -21.90
N ASN A 169 -3.94 -3.95 -20.89
CA ASN A 169 -3.58 -3.43 -19.58
C ASN A 169 -2.12 -2.94 -19.53
N LEU A 170 -1.24 -3.51 -20.36
CA LEU A 170 0.22 -3.36 -20.22
C LEU A 170 0.72 -1.93 -20.40
N HIS A 171 0.01 -1.08 -21.15
CA HIS A 171 0.39 0.33 -21.32
C HIS A 171 0.34 1.16 -20.03
N ARG A 172 -0.44 0.71 -19.03
CA ARG A 172 -0.62 1.42 -17.74
C ARG A 172 -0.34 0.57 -16.50
N GLN A 173 -0.21 -0.74 -16.65
CA GLN A 173 0.09 -1.68 -15.56
C GLN A 173 1.52 -2.20 -15.72
N THR A 174 2.49 -1.31 -15.49
CA THR A 174 3.91 -1.50 -15.82
C THR A 174 4.62 -2.57 -14.98
N MET A 175 3.98 -3.09 -13.93
CA MET A 175 4.47 -4.27 -13.22
C MET A 175 4.36 -5.53 -14.07
N PHE A 176 3.41 -5.60 -15.01
CA PHE A 176 3.15 -6.78 -15.85
C PHE A 176 3.83 -6.67 -17.21
N ASN A 177 3.99 -7.81 -17.89
CA ASN A 177 4.53 -7.89 -19.25
C ASN A 177 3.74 -8.90 -20.10
N GLU A 178 4.10 -9.08 -21.36
CA GLU A 178 3.39 -9.97 -22.28
C GLU A 178 3.35 -11.43 -21.81
N ASP A 179 4.42 -11.91 -21.15
CA ASP A 179 4.48 -13.27 -20.60
C ASP A 179 3.49 -13.50 -19.45
N ASP A 180 2.92 -12.44 -18.90
CA ASP A 180 1.94 -12.50 -17.80
C ASP A 180 0.48 -12.47 -18.27
N VAL A 181 0.23 -12.23 -19.55
CA VAL A 181 -1.14 -12.16 -20.09
C VAL A 181 -1.88 -13.49 -19.83
N GLY A 182 -3.11 -13.38 -19.32
CA GLY A 182 -3.95 -14.51 -18.93
C GLY A 182 -3.74 -15.00 -17.49
N LYS A 183 -2.71 -14.55 -16.77
CA LYS A 183 -2.51 -14.89 -15.35
C LYS A 183 -3.35 -13.99 -14.45
N VAL A 184 -3.69 -14.49 -13.26
CA VAL A 184 -4.37 -13.70 -12.22
C VAL A 184 -3.49 -12.53 -11.78
N LYS A 185 -4.06 -11.31 -11.77
CA LYS A 185 -3.33 -10.06 -11.47
C LYS A 185 -2.70 -10.11 -10.09
N VAL A 186 -3.50 -10.42 -9.06
CA VAL A 186 -3.08 -10.34 -7.66
C VAL A 186 -1.95 -11.32 -7.34
N GLU A 187 -2.01 -12.55 -7.86
CA GLU A 187 -0.98 -13.57 -7.67
C GLU A 187 0.33 -13.18 -8.37
N THR A 188 0.22 -12.68 -9.61
CA THR A 188 1.37 -12.24 -10.40
C THR A 188 2.04 -11.03 -9.74
N ALA A 189 1.25 -10.08 -9.25
CA ALA A 189 1.74 -8.94 -8.49
C ALA A 189 2.44 -9.39 -7.21
N ALA A 190 1.85 -10.33 -6.45
CA ALA A 190 2.46 -10.86 -5.23
C ALA A 190 3.84 -11.48 -5.48
N LYS A 191 3.97 -12.29 -6.54
CA LYS A 191 5.25 -12.90 -6.94
C LYS A 191 6.30 -11.82 -7.23
N LYS A 192 5.94 -10.76 -7.95
CA LYS A 192 6.85 -9.66 -8.31
C LYS A 192 7.21 -8.79 -7.09
N LEU A 193 6.25 -8.49 -6.23
CA LEU A 193 6.47 -7.69 -5.01
C LEU A 193 7.37 -8.42 -4.00
N ARG A 194 7.16 -9.73 -3.78
CA ARG A 194 8.05 -10.56 -2.94
C ARG A 194 9.49 -10.61 -3.48
N LYS A 195 9.68 -10.48 -4.79
CA LYS A 195 11.01 -10.36 -5.42
C LYS A 195 11.62 -8.97 -5.23
N LEU A 196 10.80 -7.92 -5.32
CA LEU A 196 11.21 -6.53 -5.11
C LEU A 196 11.72 -6.31 -3.67
N ASN A 197 10.99 -6.80 -2.69
CA ASN A 197 11.37 -6.71 -1.29
C ASN A 197 11.03 -8.01 -0.57
N LYS A 198 12.06 -8.75 -0.13
CA LYS A 198 11.91 -10.05 0.53
C LYS A 198 11.60 -9.95 2.02
N ASP A 199 11.74 -8.75 2.59
CA ASP A 199 11.63 -8.52 4.04
C ASP A 199 10.19 -8.14 4.45
N ILE A 200 9.26 -8.08 3.49
CA ILE A 200 7.85 -7.76 3.70
C ILE A 200 6.94 -8.97 3.42
N ILE A 201 5.75 -8.94 4.00
CA ILE A 201 4.72 -9.97 3.82
C ILE A 201 3.69 -9.47 2.80
N ILE A 202 3.50 -10.22 1.72
CA ILE A 202 2.41 -9.98 0.77
C ILE A 202 1.30 -11.00 0.99
N GLU A 203 0.08 -10.51 1.20
CA GLU A 203 -1.15 -11.29 1.29
C GLU A 203 -2.02 -11.00 0.06
N ASP A 204 -2.11 -11.95 -0.87
CA ASP A 204 -2.87 -11.82 -2.11
C ASP A 204 -4.26 -12.46 -2.02
N LEU A 205 -5.30 -11.68 -2.34
CA LEU A 205 -6.70 -12.08 -2.28
C LEU A 205 -7.40 -11.91 -3.64
N PRO A 206 -7.66 -13.00 -4.39
CA PRO A 206 -8.39 -12.94 -5.66
C PRO A 206 -9.90 -12.86 -5.44
N VAL A 207 -10.38 -11.72 -4.91
CA VAL A 207 -11.76 -11.54 -4.44
C VAL A 207 -12.37 -10.25 -5.02
N SER A 208 -13.64 -10.31 -5.43
CA SER A 208 -14.40 -9.10 -5.79
C SER A 208 -14.89 -8.36 -4.55
N ILE A 209 -14.90 -7.03 -4.60
CA ILE A 209 -15.30 -6.17 -3.49
C ILE A 209 -16.76 -5.78 -3.63
N ASN A 210 -17.53 -6.15 -2.61
CA ASN A 210 -18.95 -5.88 -2.52
C ASN A 210 -19.39 -5.84 -1.05
N ASP A 211 -20.68 -5.64 -0.81
CA ASP A 211 -21.25 -5.51 0.53
C ASP A 211 -21.04 -6.73 1.45
N TYR A 212 -20.69 -7.89 0.89
CA TYR A 212 -20.48 -9.14 1.64
C TYR A 212 -19.00 -9.44 1.87
N THR A 213 -18.12 -9.01 0.96
CA THR A 213 -16.69 -9.32 1.02
C THR A 213 -15.85 -8.19 1.61
N ALA A 214 -16.29 -6.93 1.47
CA ALA A 214 -15.49 -5.77 1.83
C ALA A 214 -15.10 -5.75 3.32
N PHE A 215 -16.01 -6.17 4.20
CA PHE A 215 -15.78 -6.19 5.65
C PHE A 215 -14.62 -7.09 6.05
N ASP A 216 -14.58 -8.32 5.52
CA ASP A 216 -13.51 -9.29 5.79
C ASP A 216 -12.19 -8.85 5.15
N VAL A 217 -12.27 -8.25 3.95
CA VAL A 217 -11.09 -7.79 3.21
C VAL A 217 -10.33 -6.70 3.96
N VAL A 218 -11.03 -5.72 4.53
CA VAL A 218 -10.37 -4.61 5.24
C VAL A 218 -9.96 -4.98 6.66
N ASP A 219 -10.45 -6.09 7.20
CA ASP A 219 -10.31 -6.41 8.62
C ASP A 219 -8.86 -6.51 9.10
N GLY A 220 -8.63 -5.91 10.26
CA GLY A 220 -7.34 -5.85 10.95
C GLY A 220 -6.24 -5.11 10.18
N CYS A 221 -6.57 -4.23 9.23
CA CYS A 221 -5.60 -3.35 8.56
C CYS A 221 -5.54 -1.98 9.24
N ASP A 222 -4.37 -1.32 9.19
CA ASP A 222 -4.17 0.01 9.77
C ASP A 222 -4.66 1.12 8.84
N VAL A 223 -4.54 0.90 7.52
CA VAL A 223 -5.03 1.80 6.48
C VAL A 223 -5.40 1.02 5.23
N VAL A 224 -6.45 1.48 4.55
CA VAL A 224 -6.92 0.95 3.27
C VAL A 224 -6.68 1.99 2.18
N ILE A 225 -6.22 1.55 1.01
CA ILE A 225 -6.06 2.39 -0.19
C ILE A 225 -6.96 1.84 -1.29
N ASP A 226 -7.84 2.68 -1.81
CA ASP A 226 -8.75 2.39 -2.91
C ASP A 226 -8.16 2.77 -4.25
N ALA A 227 -7.82 1.73 -5.01
CA ALA A 227 -7.39 1.81 -6.38
C ALA A 227 -8.38 1.08 -7.33
N LEU A 228 -9.66 1.03 -6.95
CA LEU A 228 -10.73 0.44 -7.75
C LEU A 228 -11.06 1.34 -8.94
N ASP A 229 -11.72 0.77 -9.94
CA ASP A 229 -12.34 1.47 -11.07
C ASP A 229 -13.88 1.39 -11.06
N SER A 230 -14.46 0.57 -10.19
CA SER A 230 -15.92 0.43 -10.00
C SER A 230 -16.48 1.37 -8.94
N VAL A 231 -17.61 2.01 -9.23
CA VAL A 231 -18.33 2.89 -8.28
C VAL A 231 -18.98 2.07 -7.17
N ASN A 232 -19.65 0.98 -7.51
CA ASN A 232 -20.33 0.11 -6.54
C ASN A 232 -19.33 -0.50 -5.53
N ALA A 233 -18.20 -1.00 -6.02
CA ALA A 233 -17.15 -1.54 -5.16
C ALA A 233 -16.59 -0.47 -4.19
N ARG A 234 -16.43 0.78 -4.64
CA ARG A 234 -16.01 1.90 -3.77
C ARG A 234 -17.03 2.19 -2.67
N TYR A 235 -18.32 2.15 -2.96
CA TYR A 235 -19.36 2.33 -1.93
C TYR A 235 -19.30 1.23 -0.87
N SER A 236 -19.18 -0.04 -1.28
CA SER A 236 -19.03 -1.16 -0.36
C SER A 236 -17.76 -1.06 0.49
N LEU A 237 -16.64 -0.69 -0.13
CA LEU A 237 -15.36 -0.50 0.56
C LEU A 237 -15.42 0.65 1.58
N ASN A 238 -16.00 1.78 1.20
CA ASN A 238 -16.22 2.92 2.09
C ASN A 238 -17.08 2.52 3.30
N LYS A 239 -18.18 1.80 3.08
CA LYS A 239 -19.05 1.30 4.16
C LYS A 239 -18.28 0.41 5.13
N ALA A 240 -17.50 -0.54 4.62
CA ALA A 240 -16.68 -1.43 5.43
C ALA A 240 -15.63 -0.67 6.27
N CYS A 241 -14.92 0.28 5.67
CA CYS A 241 -13.90 1.09 6.36
C CYS A 241 -14.52 1.96 7.47
N ILE A 242 -15.67 2.57 7.20
CA ILE A 242 -16.40 3.38 8.19
C ILE A 242 -16.86 2.52 9.37
N GLU A 243 -17.41 1.33 9.11
CA GLU A 243 -17.88 0.42 10.15
C GLU A 243 -16.74 -0.12 11.01
N LYS A 244 -15.62 -0.49 10.39
CA LYS A 244 -14.39 -0.96 11.07
C LYS A 244 -13.56 0.15 11.69
N LYS A 245 -13.90 1.42 11.42
CA LYS A 245 -13.13 2.61 11.83
C LYS A 245 -11.68 2.60 11.32
N ILE A 246 -11.49 2.12 10.09
CA ILE A 246 -10.17 2.06 9.45
C ILE A 246 -10.01 3.28 8.52
N PRO A 247 -8.93 4.08 8.67
CA PRO A 247 -8.58 5.13 7.74
C PRO A 247 -8.48 4.64 6.29
N PHE A 248 -8.96 5.47 5.37
CA PHE A 248 -9.17 5.08 3.98
C PHE A 248 -8.72 6.20 3.05
N VAL A 249 -7.82 5.91 2.11
CA VAL A 249 -7.35 6.85 1.09
C VAL A 249 -7.90 6.39 -0.25
N THR A 250 -8.50 7.30 -1.01
CA THR A 250 -9.12 6.96 -2.30
C THR A 250 -8.54 7.80 -3.42
N GLY A 251 -8.37 7.15 -4.56
CA GLY A 251 -7.95 7.76 -5.81
C GLY A 251 -8.83 7.30 -6.97
N ALA A 252 -9.02 8.18 -7.94
CA ALA A 252 -9.65 7.84 -9.21
C ALA A 252 -8.99 8.63 -10.34
N ALA A 253 -8.97 8.06 -11.55
CA ALA A 253 -8.46 8.75 -12.73
C ALA A 253 -9.22 8.30 -13.99
N VAL A 254 -9.42 9.23 -14.92
CA VAL A 254 -10.04 9.01 -16.22
C VAL A 254 -9.47 10.02 -17.22
N GLY A 255 -9.20 9.59 -18.46
CA GLY A 255 -8.54 10.45 -19.45
C GLY A 255 -7.22 11.01 -18.91
N VAL A 256 -7.14 12.34 -18.78
CA VAL A 256 -5.97 13.08 -18.27
C VAL A 256 -6.22 13.69 -16.89
N THR A 257 -7.35 13.39 -16.25
CA THR A 257 -7.72 13.92 -14.93
C THR A 257 -7.71 12.85 -13.85
N GLY A 258 -7.50 13.28 -12.62
CA GLY A 258 -7.50 12.42 -11.46
C GLY A 258 -7.92 13.16 -10.22
N GLN A 259 -8.37 12.41 -9.22
CA GLN A 259 -8.80 12.93 -7.94
C GLN A 259 -8.34 12.05 -6.80
N SER A 260 -8.11 12.65 -5.64
CA SER A 260 -7.80 11.91 -4.41
C SER A 260 -8.30 12.67 -3.18
N PHE A 261 -8.67 11.92 -2.13
CA PHE A 261 -8.99 12.46 -0.82
C PHE A 261 -8.80 11.40 0.28
N THR A 262 -8.68 11.87 1.51
CA THR A 262 -8.44 11.02 2.68
C THR A 262 -9.67 11.01 3.58
N ILE A 263 -10.12 9.82 3.97
CA ILE A 263 -11.26 9.57 4.84
C ILE A 263 -10.77 9.06 6.18
N LEU A 264 -10.99 9.85 7.23
CA LEU A 264 -10.79 9.47 8.62
C LEU A 264 -12.17 9.21 9.24
N PRO A 265 -12.52 7.93 9.53
CA PRO A 265 -13.83 7.58 10.04
C PRO A 265 -14.25 8.39 11.28
N ASN A 266 -15.47 8.90 11.26
CA ASN A 266 -16.07 9.80 12.27
C ASN A 266 -15.50 11.23 12.34
N GLU A 267 -14.43 11.54 11.61
CA GLU A 267 -13.81 12.86 11.60
C GLU A 267 -14.13 13.62 10.30
N THR A 268 -13.83 13.04 9.14
CA THR A 268 -13.97 13.70 7.84
C THR A 268 -15.22 13.24 7.07
N ALA A 269 -15.46 13.85 5.91
CA ALA A 269 -16.43 13.35 4.95
C ALA A 269 -16.07 11.94 4.46
N CYS A 270 -17.06 11.04 4.37
CA CYS A 270 -16.89 9.74 3.73
C CYS A 270 -17.20 9.81 2.23
N TYR A 271 -16.98 8.73 1.48
CA TYR A 271 -17.18 8.72 0.02
C TYR A 271 -18.62 9.08 -0.35
N HIS A 272 -19.58 8.56 0.41
CA HIS A 272 -21.01 8.84 0.23
C HIS A 272 -21.41 10.28 0.62
N CYS A 273 -20.60 11.00 1.42
CA CYS A 273 -20.83 12.43 1.66
C CYS A 273 -20.52 13.27 0.42
N LEU A 274 -19.45 12.95 -0.30
CA LEU A 274 -19.04 13.66 -1.51
C LEU A 274 -19.91 13.26 -2.70
N PHE A 275 -20.24 11.97 -2.76
CA PHE A 275 -20.87 11.35 -3.90
C PHE A 275 -22.06 10.50 -3.42
N PRO A 276 -23.24 11.09 -3.17
CA PRO A 276 -24.35 10.36 -2.54
C PRO A 276 -25.12 9.44 -3.49
N ALA A 277 -25.09 9.70 -4.79
CA ALA A 277 -25.95 9.01 -5.77
C ALA A 277 -25.26 8.88 -7.13
N LEU A 278 -24.01 8.39 -7.16
CA LEU A 278 -23.37 8.06 -8.43
C LEU A 278 -24.01 6.79 -8.99
N ASP A 279 -24.41 6.89 -10.24
CA ASP A 279 -24.89 5.77 -11.04
C ASP A 279 -23.73 5.24 -11.89
N GLU A 280 -23.34 3.99 -11.66
CA GLU A 280 -22.22 3.34 -12.36
C GLU A 280 -22.45 3.27 -13.87
N ASP A 281 -23.70 3.05 -14.30
CA ASP A 281 -24.07 2.95 -15.73
C ASP A 281 -23.92 4.29 -16.46
N SER A 282 -24.00 5.39 -15.71
CA SER A 282 -23.86 6.75 -16.24
C SER A 282 -22.42 7.25 -16.31
N MET A 283 -21.47 6.53 -15.71
CA MET A 283 -20.09 6.99 -15.56
C MET A 283 -19.21 6.61 -16.75
N PRO A 284 -18.38 7.54 -17.27
CA PRO A 284 -17.38 7.21 -18.26
C PRO A 284 -16.34 6.25 -17.68
N THR A 285 -16.19 5.09 -18.30
CA THR A 285 -15.18 4.10 -17.91
C THR A 285 -13.85 4.37 -18.61
N CYS A 286 -12.74 3.91 -18.02
CA CYS A 286 -11.42 3.95 -18.67
C CYS A 286 -11.40 3.23 -20.04
N SER A 287 -12.28 2.25 -20.26
CA SER A 287 -12.42 1.57 -21.54
C SER A 287 -13.11 2.40 -22.62
N ILE A 288 -13.87 3.42 -22.23
CA ILE A 288 -14.58 4.32 -23.15
C ILE A 288 -13.75 5.58 -23.40
N GLU A 289 -13.30 6.25 -22.35
CA GLU A 289 -12.56 7.53 -22.45
C GLU A 289 -11.04 7.35 -22.63
N GLY A 290 -10.51 6.17 -22.30
CA GLY A 290 -9.07 5.98 -22.14
C GLY A 290 -8.53 6.55 -20.82
N VAL A 291 -7.24 6.35 -20.58
CA VAL A 291 -6.54 6.90 -19.40
C VAL A 291 -5.05 7.08 -19.66
N HIS A 292 -4.52 8.22 -19.26
CA HIS A 292 -3.11 8.55 -19.41
C HIS A 292 -2.26 7.88 -18.30
N PRO A 293 -1.23 7.07 -18.60
CA PRO A 293 -0.47 6.35 -17.57
C PRO A 293 0.14 7.24 -16.47
N SER A 294 0.56 8.47 -16.83
CA SER A 294 1.13 9.40 -15.85
C SER A 294 0.14 9.87 -14.79
N ILE A 295 -1.16 10.04 -15.11
CA ILE A 295 -2.12 10.50 -14.09
C ILE A 295 -2.29 9.43 -13.00
N LEU A 296 -2.26 8.15 -13.38
CA LEU A 296 -2.29 7.02 -12.44
C LEU A 296 -1.08 7.01 -11.51
N SER A 297 0.10 7.34 -12.04
CA SER A 297 1.33 7.42 -11.23
C SER A 297 1.33 8.61 -10.27
N ILE A 298 0.75 9.74 -10.68
CA ILE A 298 0.62 10.96 -9.86
C ILE A 298 -0.36 10.71 -8.73
N ILE A 299 -1.58 10.28 -9.04
CA ILE A 299 -2.61 9.99 -8.04
C ILE A 299 -2.15 8.88 -7.11
N GLY A 300 -1.64 7.76 -7.64
CA GLY A 300 -1.14 6.66 -6.80
C GLY A 300 0.04 7.06 -5.90
N GLY A 301 0.90 7.97 -6.34
CA GLY A 301 1.96 8.53 -5.50
C GLY A 301 1.41 9.40 -4.35
N ILE A 302 0.35 10.15 -4.61
CA ILE A 302 -0.33 10.98 -3.61
C ILE A 302 -1.05 10.09 -2.59
N GLU A 303 -1.73 9.03 -3.03
CA GLU A 303 -2.39 8.08 -2.14
C GLU A 303 -1.40 7.39 -1.19
N VAL A 304 -0.23 6.99 -1.70
CA VAL A 304 0.86 6.44 -0.88
C VAL A 304 1.34 7.46 0.15
N SER A 305 1.51 8.73 -0.24
CA SER A 305 1.94 9.80 0.66
C SER A 305 0.94 10.01 1.81
N GLU A 306 -0.35 10.00 1.53
CA GLU A 306 -1.40 10.13 2.53
C GLU A 306 -1.46 8.92 3.47
N ALA A 307 -1.37 7.70 2.92
CA ALA A 307 -1.31 6.48 3.73
C ALA A 307 -0.09 6.46 4.67
N VAL A 308 1.08 6.90 4.19
CA VAL A 308 2.30 6.99 5.01
C VAL A 308 2.15 8.01 6.12
N LYS A 309 1.48 9.15 5.89
CA LYS A 309 1.18 10.11 6.97
C LYS A 309 0.31 9.48 8.04
N ILE A 310 -0.76 8.78 7.65
CA ILE A 310 -1.63 8.05 8.58
C ILE A 310 -0.80 7.08 9.43
N ILE A 311 -0.01 6.20 8.80
CA ILE A 311 0.80 5.18 9.50
C ILE A 311 1.82 5.82 10.44
N THR A 312 2.46 6.91 10.02
CA THR A 312 3.48 7.58 10.82
C THR A 312 2.89 8.47 11.93
N GLY A 313 1.57 8.64 11.99
CA GLY A 313 0.85 9.43 12.99
C GLY A 313 0.82 10.93 12.67
N LYS A 314 0.93 11.29 11.38
CA LYS A 314 0.85 12.66 10.88
C LYS A 314 -0.54 12.94 10.32
N GLU A 315 -0.94 14.20 10.39
CA GLU A 315 -2.20 14.61 9.77
C GLU A 315 -2.11 14.49 8.24
N PRO A 316 -3.06 13.81 7.57
CA PRO A 316 -3.10 13.72 6.12
C PRO A 316 -3.34 15.10 5.48
N SER A 317 -2.70 15.39 4.36
CA SER A 317 -2.85 16.69 3.69
C SER A 317 -4.19 16.86 2.97
N LEU A 318 -4.86 15.76 2.64
CA LEU A 318 -6.17 15.72 2.02
C LEU A 318 -7.30 15.53 3.04
N LYS A 319 -7.02 15.76 4.33
CA LYS A 319 -8.08 15.91 5.33
C LYS A 319 -8.99 17.08 4.95
N ASP A 320 -10.30 16.82 4.89
CA ASP A 320 -11.35 17.79 4.52
C ASP A 320 -11.13 18.48 3.15
N ARG A 321 -10.38 17.83 2.26
CA ARG A 321 -10.07 18.34 0.91
C ARG A 321 -10.15 17.24 -0.12
N LEU A 322 -10.78 17.54 -1.26
CA LEU A 322 -10.66 16.80 -2.50
C LEU A 322 -9.57 17.45 -3.34
N LEU A 323 -8.52 16.70 -3.68
CA LEU A 323 -7.56 17.12 -4.69
C LEU A 323 -8.10 16.71 -6.06
N HIS A 324 -8.11 17.65 -7.00
CA HIS A 324 -8.34 17.41 -8.42
C HIS A 324 -7.09 17.79 -9.20
N VAL A 325 -6.67 16.90 -10.12
CA VAL A 325 -5.49 17.07 -10.96
C VAL A 325 -5.90 16.95 -12.41
N ASN A 326 -5.49 17.90 -13.24
CA ASN A 326 -5.67 17.85 -14.69
C ASN A 326 -4.31 18.01 -15.39
N LEU A 327 -3.88 16.98 -16.13
CA LEU A 327 -2.59 16.99 -16.82
C LEU A 327 -2.56 17.80 -18.11
N GLU A 328 -3.71 18.12 -18.71
CA GLU A 328 -3.75 18.92 -19.94
C GLU A 328 -3.12 20.29 -19.73
N ASN A 329 -3.43 20.91 -18.59
CA ASN A 329 -2.94 22.24 -18.21
C ASN A 329 -2.03 22.20 -16.96
N LEU A 330 -1.70 21.01 -16.47
CA LEU A 330 -0.95 20.76 -15.23
C LEU A 330 -1.52 21.51 -14.01
N ILE A 331 -2.84 21.43 -13.81
CA ILE A 331 -3.54 22.11 -12.72
C ILE A 331 -3.74 21.15 -11.55
N PHE A 332 -3.44 21.65 -10.35
CA PHE A 332 -3.71 20.99 -9.07
C PHE A 332 -4.64 21.89 -8.26
N GLU A 333 -5.86 21.44 -8.02
CA GLU A 333 -6.90 22.20 -7.34
C GLU A 333 -7.36 21.49 -6.07
N PHE A 334 -7.46 22.22 -4.97
CA PHE A 334 -7.99 21.71 -3.71
C PHE A 334 -9.39 22.24 -3.48
N ILE A 335 -10.35 21.35 -3.40
CA ILE A 335 -11.75 21.66 -3.13
C ILE A 335 -12.04 21.29 -1.68
N LYS A 336 -12.51 22.24 -0.88
CA LYS A 336 -12.90 21.96 0.51
C LYS A 336 -14.14 21.08 0.54
N VAL A 337 -14.11 20.02 1.35
CA VAL A 337 -15.23 19.11 1.57
C VAL A 337 -15.52 18.98 3.06
N SER A 338 -16.76 18.66 3.41
CA SER A 338 -17.21 18.58 4.80
C SER A 338 -18.07 17.35 5.02
N ARG A 339 -17.95 16.74 6.21
CA ARG A 339 -18.82 15.63 6.61
C ARG A 339 -20.28 16.08 6.68
N VAL A 340 -21.17 15.27 6.10
CA VAL A 340 -22.62 15.48 6.13
C VAL A 340 -23.21 14.76 7.34
N GLN A 341 -23.92 15.49 8.21
CA GLN A 341 -24.48 14.94 9.46
C GLN A 341 -25.54 13.86 9.18
N GLU A 342 -26.37 14.06 8.17
CA GLU A 342 -27.46 13.16 7.77
C GLU A 342 -27.00 12.08 6.79
N CYS A 343 -25.69 11.86 6.62
CA CYS A 343 -25.17 10.82 5.75
C CYS A 343 -25.69 9.44 6.18
N SER A 344 -26.21 8.65 5.24
CA SER A 344 -26.74 7.29 5.50
C SER A 344 -25.66 6.26 5.86
N VAL A 345 -24.38 6.59 5.66
CA VAL A 345 -23.24 5.70 5.91
C VAL A 345 -22.49 6.09 7.18
N CYS A 346 -21.98 7.33 7.24
CA CYS A 346 -21.16 7.80 8.36
C CYS A 346 -21.88 8.76 9.31
N GLY A 347 -23.15 9.08 9.08
CA GLY A 347 -23.93 10.08 9.83
C GLY A 347 -25.13 9.46 10.57
N SER A 348 -26.10 10.30 10.90
CA SER A 348 -27.38 9.92 11.53
C SER A 348 -28.46 9.52 10.52
N GLY A 349 -28.17 9.57 9.22
CA GLY A 349 -29.10 9.24 8.16
C GLY A 349 -29.59 7.79 8.23
N LYS A 350 -30.81 7.53 7.75
CA LYS A 350 -31.34 6.16 7.68
C LYS A 350 -30.49 5.32 6.74
N LYS A 351 -29.92 4.23 7.27
CA LYS A 351 -29.22 3.23 6.47
C LYS A 351 -30.19 2.62 5.46
N GLN A 352 -29.82 2.63 4.18
CA GLN A 352 -30.59 1.94 3.15
C GLN A 352 -30.24 0.45 3.19
N ALA A 353 -31.25 -0.41 3.41
CA ALA A 353 -31.08 -1.85 3.28
C ALA A 353 -31.24 -2.21 1.79
N LYS A 354 -30.15 -2.66 1.15
CA LYS A 354 -30.26 -3.34 -0.15
C LYS A 354 -30.79 -4.76 0.09
N PRO A 355 -31.70 -5.28 -0.78
CA PRO A 355 -32.10 -6.68 -0.72
C PRO A 355 -30.88 -7.59 -0.86
N LYS A 356 -30.84 -8.70 -0.12
CA LYS A 356 -29.75 -9.68 -0.24
C LYS A 356 -29.91 -10.46 -1.54
N GLU A 357 -28.97 -10.32 -2.47
CA GLU A 357 -28.88 -11.12 -3.68
C GLU A 357 -28.03 -12.37 -3.43
N GLU A 358 -28.33 -13.50 -4.09
CA GLU A 358 -27.55 -14.74 -3.95
C GLU A 358 -26.21 -14.69 -4.69
N LEU A 359 -26.18 -14.06 -5.86
CA LEU A 359 -25.02 -13.91 -6.71
C LEU A 359 -24.89 -12.44 -7.08
N ILE A 360 -23.69 -11.89 -6.92
CA ILE A 360 -23.33 -10.59 -7.46
C ILE A 360 -22.73 -10.82 -8.84
N LEU A 361 -23.25 -10.11 -9.83
CA LEU A 361 -22.80 -10.17 -11.20
C LEU A 361 -22.22 -8.82 -11.62
N GLU A 362 -21.03 -8.86 -12.22
CA GLU A 362 -20.35 -7.65 -12.69
C GLU A 362 -19.77 -7.93 -14.08
N GLU A 363 -20.11 -7.10 -15.07
CA GLU A 363 -19.41 -7.13 -16.35
C GLU A 363 -18.05 -6.40 -16.23
N LEU A 364 -17.00 -7.07 -16.67
CA LEU A 364 -15.63 -6.54 -16.70
C LEU A 364 -15.37 -5.81 -18.00
N CYS A 365 -14.68 -4.66 -17.91
CA CYS A 365 -14.34 -3.82 -19.06
C CYS A 365 -13.38 -4.51 -20.07
N GLY A 366 -12.76 -5.62 -19.67
CA GLY A 366 -11.86 -6.42 -20.49
C GLY A 366 -12.57 -7.12 -21.66
N ARG A 367 -12.26 -6.71 -22.89
CA ARG A 367 -12.77 -7.34 -24.12
C ARG A 367 -11.74 -8.32 -24.66
N ASN A 368 -11.76 -9.56 -24.18
CA ASN A 368 -10.85 -10.61 -24.63
C ASN A 368 -11.11 -10.95 -26.11
N ARG A 369 -10.42 -10.26 -27.03
CA ARG A 369 -10.63 -10.32 -28.48
C ARG A 369 -12.08 -10.03 -28.89
N GLY A 370 -12.72 -9.06 -28.22
CA GLY A 370 -14.11 -8.65 -28.50
C GLY A 370 -15.19 -9.42 -27.74
N LYS A 371 -14.83 -10.41 -26.92
CA LYS A 371 -15.75 -11.15 -26.07
C LYS A 371 -16.04 -10.40 -24.76
N ARG A 372 -17.29 -10.41 -24.31
CA ARG A 372 -17.71 -9.87 -23.00
C ARG A 372 -17.15 -10.75 -21.89
N THR A 373 -16.84 -10.14 -20.76
CA THR A 373 -16.29 -10.84 -19.60
C THR A 373 -17.17 -10.54 -18.40
N PHE A 374 -17.59 -11.56 -17.67
CA PHE A 374 -18.40 -11.43 -16.47
C PHE A 374 -17.66 -12.00 -15.28
N SER A 375 -17.90 -11.42 -14.12
CA SER A 375 -17.46 -11.92 -12.85
C SER A 375 -18.67 -12.20 -11.99
N ILE A 376 -18.68 -13.38 -11.39
CA ILE A 376 -19.76 -13.83 -10.54
C ILE A 376 -19.17 -14.11 -9.17
N THR A 377 -19.74 -13.50 -8.14
CA THR A 377 -19.34 -13.73 -6.74
C THR A 377 -20.54 -14.15 -5.91
N PRO A 378 -20.53 -15.34 -5.30
CA PRO A 378 -21.58 -15.75 -4.39
C PRO A 378 -21.54 -14.94 -3.09
N THR A 379 -22.70 -14.62 -2.54
CA THR A 379 -22.85 -13.89 -1.26
C THR A 379 -22.87 -14.81 -0.04
N TYR A 380 -22.48 -16.06 -0.25
CA TYR A 380 -22.35 -17.14 0.72
C TYR A 380 -21.03 -17.91 0.48
N PRO A 381 -20.47 -18.57 1.51
CA PRO A 381 -19.27 -19.37 1.33
C PRO A 381 -19.49 -20.50 0.34
N VAL A 382 -18.57 -20.65 -0.62
CA VAL A 382 -18.55 -21.77 -1.57
C VAL A 382 -17.23 -22.51 -1.43
N ILE A 383 -17.31 -23.83 -1.33
CA ILE A 383 -16.17 -24.74 -1.41
C ILE A 383 -16.23 -25.40 -2.78
N LEU A 384 -15.21 -25.16 -3.62
CA LEU A 384 -15.15 -25.80 -4.93
C LEU A 384 -14.87 -27.30 -4.79
N ASN A 385 -15.77 -28.13 -5.33
CA ASN A 385 -15.45 -29.54 -5.60
C ASN A 385 -14.81 -29.63 -6.99
N VAL A 386 -13.47 -29.64 -7.01
CA VAL A 386 -12.67 -29.61 -8.23
C VAL A 386 -12.96 -30.80 -9.14
N ASP A 387 -13.20 -31.98 -8.57
CA ASP A 387 -13.45 -33.21 -9.34
C ASP A 387 -14.81 -33.15 -10.06
N ASP A 388 -15.85 -32.69 -9.36
CA ASP A 388 -17.19 -32.53 -9.93
C ASP A 388 -17.23 -31.46 -11.03
N ILE A 389 -16.59 -30.31 -10.76
CA ILE A 389 -16.52 -29.20 -11.73
C ILE A 389 -15.73 -29.65 -12.96
N THR A 390 -14.60 -30.35 -12.77
CA THR A 390 -13.78 -30.87 -13.87
C THR A 390 -14.56 -31.88 -14.72
N SER A 391 -15.33 -32.76 -14.09
CA SER A 391 -16.16 -33.75 -14.78
C SER A 391 -17.25 -33.07 -15.61
N THR A 392 -18.00 -32.14 -14.98
CA THR A 392 -19.05 -31.35 -15.63
C THR A 392 -18.51 -30.50 -16.78
N ALA A 393 -17.32 -29.90 -16.59
CA ALA A 393 -16.65 -29.12 -17.61
C ALA A 393 -16.30 -29.97 -18.85
N LYS A 394 -15.75 -31.17 -18.64
CA LYS A 394 -15.40 -32.10 -19.73
C LYS A 394 -16.64 -32.57 -20.50
N GLU A 395 -17.75 -32.88 -19.80
CA GLU A 395 -19.02 -33.24 -20.44
C GLU A 395 -19.56 -32.10 -21.33
N LYS A 396 -19.33 -30.84 -20.94
CA LYS A 396 -19.69 -29.65 -21.70
C LYS A 396 -18.64 -29.23 -22.75
N GLY A 397 -17.62 -30.05 -22.98
CA GLY A 397 -16.60 -29.82 -24.01
C GLY A 397 -15.51 -28.81 -23.63
N PHE A 398 -15.38 -28.45 -22.35
CA PHE A 398 -14.27 -27.64 -21.86
C PHE A 398 -13.01 -28.49 -21.69
N VAL A 399 -11.88 -27.91 -22.08
CA VAL A 399 -10.54 -28.39 -21.72
C VAL A 399 -10.13 -27.69 -20.44
N VAL A 400 -9.82 -28.47 -19.40
CA VAL A 400 -9.27 -27.95 -18.14
C VAL A 400 -7.79 -27.67 -18.33
N GLU A 401 -7.39 -26.42 -18.09
CA GLU A 401 -6.05 -25.93 -18.42
C GLU A 401 -5.12 -25.84 -17.22
N ASN A 402 -5.67 -25.49 -16.05
CA ASN A 402 -4.89 -25.23 -14.86
C ASN A 402 -5.68 -25.59 -13.60
N LEU A 403 -5.04 -26.41 -12.75
CA LEU A 403 -5.45 -26.78 -11.40
C LEU A 403 -4.43 -26.12 -10.45
N GLY A 404 -4.59 -24.83 -10.18
CA GLY A 404 -3.69 -24.10 -9.28
C GLY A 404 -4.17 -24.20 -7.83
N ASP A 405 -3.31 -23.83 -6.87
CA ASP A 405 -3.64 -23.85 -5.43
C ASP A 405 -4.79 -22.91 -5.03
N LEU A 406 -5.10 -21.93 -5.89
CA LEU A 406 -6.06 -20.85 -5.67
C LEU A 406 -7.28 -20.89 -6.61
N GLY A 407 -7.34 -21.80 -7.59
CA GLY A 407 -8.44 -21.84 -8.55
C GLY A 407 -8.33 -22.90 -9.65
N LEU A 408 -9.39 -22.98 -10.46
CA LEU A 408 -9.57 -23.91 -11.58
C LEU A 408 -9.93 -23.13 -12.84
N SER A 409 -9.11 -23.24 -13.90
CA SER A 409 -9.36 -22.61 -15.19
C SER A 409 -9.65 -23.63 -16.29
N MET A 410 -10.65 -23.33 -17.12
CA MET A 410 -11.13 -24.19 -18.20
C MET A 410 -11.56 -23.36 -19.41
N ARG A 411 -11.44 -23.91 -20.62
CA ARG A 411 -11.86 -23.22 -21.85
C ARG A 411 -12.46 -24.13 -22.91
N THR A 412 -13.31 -23.56 -23.76
CA THR A 412 -13.63 -24.04 -25.09
C THR A 412 -12.99 -23.11 -26.14
N ASN A 413 -13.32 -23.28 -27.42
CA ASN A 413 -12.94 -22.30 -28.47
C ASN A 413 -13.59 -20.92 -28.22
N ASP A 414 -14.78 -20.91 -27.61
CA ASP A 414 -15.60 -19.73 -27.50
C ASP A 414 -15.66 -19.14 -26.09
N LEU A 415 -15.56 -19.99 -25.07
CA LEU A 415 -15.73 -19.62 -23.67
C LEU A 415 -14.46 -19.90 -22.86
N SER A 416 -14.20 -19.08 -21.85
CA SER A 416 -13.23 -19.39 -20.79
C SER A 416 -13.86 -19.12 -19.43
N VAL A 417 -13.63 -20.03 -18.48
CA VAL A 417 -14.13 -19.92 -17.10
C VAL A 417 -12.96 -20.15 -16.15
N SER A 418 -12.77 -19.24 -15.21
CA SER A 418 -11.77 -19.36 -14.15
C SER A 418 -12.46 -19.22 -12.80
N PHE A 419 -12.60 -20.32 -12.08
CA PHE A 419 -13.10 -20.36 -10.70
C PHE A 419 -11.96 -20.09 -9.72
N MET A 420 -12.24 -19.23 -8.73
CA MET A 420 -11.40 -18.96 -7.57
C MET A 420 -11.84 -19.85 -6.41
N LYS A 421 -10.92 -20.23 -5.52
CA LYS A 421 -11.12 -21.19 -4.41
C LYS A 421 -12.36 -20.94 -3.53
N ARG A 422 -12.80 -19.68 -3.42
CA ARG A 422 -13.97 -19.25 -2.63
C ARG A 422 -15.28 -19.16 -3.44
N GLY A 423 -15.31 -19.70 -4.65
CA GLY A 423 -16.50 -19.75 -5.50
C GLY A 423 -16.65 -18.62 -6.51
N SER A 424 -15.97 -17.49 -6.34
CA SER A 424 -15.99 -16.45 -7.38
C SER A 424 -15.49 -17.01 -8.71
N ALA A 425 -16.04 -16.55 -9.83
CA ALA A 425 -15.62 -17.00 -11.16
C ALA A 425 -15.56 -15.85 -12.15
N ILE A 426 -14.59 -15.91 -13.06
CA ILE A 426 -14.48 -15.05 -14.24
C ILE A 426 -14.88 -15.86 -15.46
N LEU A 427 -15.87 -15.38 -16.22
CA LEU A 427 -16.44 -16.01 -17.40
C LEU A 427 -16.26 -15.10 -18.62
N VAL A 428 -15.44 -15.52 -19.57
CA VAL A 428 -15.20 -14.84 -20.84
C VAL A 428 -16.02 -15.51 -21.93
N GLY A 429 -16.76 -14.71 -22.71
CA GLY A 429 -17.51 -15.17 -23.88
C GLY A 429 -19.05 -15.26 -23.76
N PRO A 430 -19.69 -15.35 -22.57
CA PRO A 430 -21.15 -15.24 -22.49
C PRO A 430 -21.66 -13.95 -23.15
N LYS A 431 -22.85 -14.01 -23.76
CA LYS A 431 -23.43 -12.86 -24.48
C LYS A 431 -24.12 -11.88 -23.56
N ASN A 432 -24.60 -12.33 -22.41
CA ASN A 432 -25.31 -11.54 -21.42
C ASN A 432 -25.20 -12.16 -20.01
N GLU A 433 -25.73 -11.44 -19.03
CA GLU A 433 -25.72 -11.80 -17.63
C GLU A 433 -26.43 -13.13 -17.32
N GLN A 434 -27.53 -13.42 -18.02
CA GLN A 434 -28.31 -14.64 -17.83
C GLN A 434 -27.51 -15.87 -18.29
N GLU A 435 -26.83 -15.77 -19.43
CA GLU A 435 -25.96 -16.82 -19.95
C GLU A 435 -24.74 -17.04 -19.03
N ALA A 436 -24.14 -15.96 -18.53
CA ALA A 436 -23.04 -16.06 -17.57
C ALA A 436 -23.47 -16.74 -16.28
N THR A 437 -24.62 -16.36 -15.73
CA THR A 437 -25.19 -16.96 -14.52
C THR A 437 -25.52 -18.43 -14.71
N SER A 438 -26.15 -18.77 -15.84
CA SER A 438 -26.50 -20.15 -16.18
C SER A 438 -25.25 -21.00 -16.31
N LEU A 439 -24.23 -20.52 -17.03
CA LEU A 439 -22.96 -21.23 -17.21
C LEU A 439 -22.24 -21.46 -15.89
N TYR A 440 -22.21 -20.44 -15.01
CA TYR A 440 -21.63 -20.57 -13.68
C TYR A 440 -22.34 -21.61 -12.82
N LYS A 441 -23.68 -21.54 -12.71
CA LYS A 441 -24.47 -22.49 -11.91
C LYS A 441 -24.34 -23.92 -12.42
N ASP A 442 -24.37 -24.07 -13.74
CA ASP A 442 -24.20 -25.35 -14.41
C ASP A 442 -22.83 -25.97 -14.12
N LEU A 443 -21.74 -25.21 -14.26
CA LEU A 443 -20.39 -25.71 -14.03
C LEU A 443 -20.10 -25.97 -12.56
N LEU A 444 -20.65 -25.16 -11.65
CA LEU A 444 -20.55 -25.39 -10.21
C LEU A 444 -21.38 -26.61 -9.76
N GLY A 445 -22.26 -27.15 -10.63
CA GLY A 445 -23.06 -28.34 -10.36
C GLY A 445 -24.27 -28.09 -9.46
N VAL A 446 -24.73 -26.84 -9.34
CA VAL A 446 -25.77 -26.50 -8.37
C VAL A 446 -27.10 -26.13 -9.03
N LYS A 447 -28.10 -27.00 -8.91
CA LYS A 447 -29.47 -26.78 -9.42
C LYS A 447 -30.29 -25.81 -8.56
N SER A 448 -29.94 -25.64 -7.29
CA SER A 448 -30.40 -24.61 -6.34
C SER A 448 -29.58 -24.74 -5.06
N ILE A 449 -29.19 -23.64 -4.41
CA ILE A 449 -28.38 -23.70 -3.18
C ILE A 449 -29.30 -23.68 -1.96
N ILE A 450 -28.92 -24.51 -0.99
CA ILE A 450 -29.59 -24.85 0.27
C ILE A 450 -30.20 -23.60 0.95
N LYS A 451 -31.48 -23.75 1.35
CA LYS A 451 -32.30 -22.74 2.04
C LYS A 451 -31.66 -22.16 3.29
#